data_AF-A0A367YU88-F1
#
_entry.id   AF-A0A367YU88-F1
#
_cell.length_a   1.000
_cell.length_b   1.000
_cell.length_c   1.000
_cell.angle_alpha   90.00
_cell.angle_beta   90.00
_cell.angle_gamma   90.00
#
_symmetry.space_group_name_H-M   'P 1'
#
loop_
_entity.id
_entity.type
_entity.pdbx_description
1 polymer ?
#
loop_
_entity_poly.entity_id
_entity_poly.type
_entity_poly.pdbx_seq_one_letter_code
_entity_poly.pdbx_strand_id
1 'polypeptide(L)'
;MERPAVATHSGSMNTMHEHPSLNEAVTEEQRDRAEAWLADAYADGRITEHEFDRRIGQVISAVTRRDLNLAFYGLVEVPRTSRALGVHPAYQPTNAVVARAGTQVGKGAAALGHFSGMFSSFFGPGLVFLLSPEGSYPRKESAKAFNFQLLSLISLIVSGVLAGPLPDPFEGVLPTIVTVVWFLGTVVGGAKAAQGDDWQNPATKIAKLQVLREK
;
A
#
# COMPACT_ATOMS: atom_id res chain seq x y z
N MET A 1 5.72 -46.78 -46.84
CA MET A 1 6.73 -45.83 -46.34
C MET A 1 6.06 -44.48 -46.21
N GLU A 2 5.57 -44.19 -45.01
CA GLU A 2 4.85 -42.96 -44.66
C GLU A 2 5.83 -41.79 -44.52
N ARG A 3 5.49 -40.63 -45.08
CA ARG A 3 6.23 -39.37 -44.89
C ARG A 3 5.68 -38.64 -43.66
N PRO A 4 6.53 -38.11 -42.76
CA PRO A 4 6.08 -37.52 -41.50
C PRO A 4 5.46 -36.13 -41.69
N ALA A 5 4.52 -35.83 -40.79
CA ALA A 5 3.73 -34.61 -40.73
C ALA A 5 4.58 -33.34 -40.50
N VAL A 6 4.23 -32.27 -41.22
CA VAL A 6 4.76 -30.92 -41.02
C VAL A 6 4.17 -30.35 -39.73
N ALA A 7 5.02 -30.16 -38.72
CA ALA A 7 4.65 -29.42 -37.52
C ALA A 7 4.56 -27.92 -37.86
N THR A 8 3.36 -27.37 -37.87
CA THR A 8 3.13 -25.93 -37.91
C THR A 8 3.55 -25.34 -36.57
N HIS A 9 4.71 -24.69 -36.54
CA HIS A 9 5.16 -23.89 -35.41
C HIS A 9 4.30 -22.62 -35.37
N SER A 10 3.16 -22.69 -34.65
CA SER A 10 2.38 -21.51 -34.30
C SER A 10 3.26 -20.61 -33.42
N GLY A 11 3.86 -19.61 -34.05
CA GLY A 11 4.55 -18.53 -33.35
C GLY A 11 3.58 -17.91 -32.34
N SER A 12 3.92 -18.03 -31.07
CA SER A 12 3.32 -17.25 -29.99
C SER A 12 3.47 -15.78 -30.35
N MET A 13 2.39 -15.16 -30.84
CA MET A 13 2.29 -13.71 -30.93
C MET A 13 2.34 -13.19 -29.50
N ASN A 14 3.51 -12.67 -29.14
CA ASN A 14 3.77 -11.98 -27.90
C ASN A 14 2.90 -10.71 -27.90
N THR A 15 1.66 -10.80 -27.42
CA THR A 15 0.82 -9.62 -27.22
C THR A 15 1.43 -8.83 -26.07
N MET A 16 2.26 -7.84 -26.43
CA MET A 16 2.66 -6.80 -25.49
C MET A 16 1.37 -6.25 -24.88
N HIS A 17 1.13 -6.54 -23.61
CA HIS A 17 -0.03 -6.03 -22.90
C HIS A 17 0.15 -4.52 -22.78
N GLU A 18 -0.50 -3.78 -23.67
CA GLU A 18 -0.53 -2.32 -23.63
C GLU A 18 -1.22 -1.90 -22.33
N HIS A 19 -0.53 -1.11 -21.52
CA HIS A 19 -1.05 -0.72 -20.21
C HIS A 19 -2.29 0.17 -20.40
N PRO A 20 -3.45 -0.12 -19.75
CA PRO A 20 -4.72 0.59 -20.00
C PRO A 20 -4.61 2.12 -19.87
N SER A 21 -3.73 2.59 -18.99
CA SER A 21 -3.50 4.02 -18.76
C SER A 21 -2.97 4.78 -19.98
N LEU A 22 -2.43 4.10 -21.00
CA LEU A 22 -1.93 4.76 -22.21
C LEU A 22 -3.05 5.40 -23.03
N ASN A 23 -4.29 4.91 -22.88
CA ASN A 23 -5.47 5.43 -23.56
C ASN A 23 -6.22 6.50 -22.73
N GLU A 24 -5.74 6.85 -21.54
CA GLU A 24 -6.33 7.91 -20.72
C GLU A 24 -6.11 9.29 -21.35
N ALA A 25 -7.11 10.16 -21.23
CA ALA A 25 -7.01 11.55 -21.67
C ALA A 25 -5.98 12.34 -20.85
N VAL A 26 -5.27 13.25 -21.51
CA VAL A 26 -4.26 14.12 -20.90
C VAL A 26 -4.91 15.32 -20.23
N THR A 27 -4.60 15.56 -18.96
CA THR A 27 -5.05 16.76 -18.24
C THR A 27 -4.19 17.98 -18.57
N GLU A 28 -4.71 19.17 -18.30
CA GLU A 28 -3.98 20.43 -18.50
C GLU A 28 -2.70 20.46 -17.66
N GLU A 29 -2.76 20.05 -16.39
CA GLU A 29 -1.57 20.01 -15.54
C GLU A 29 -0.53 18.99 -16.03
N GLN A 30 -0.96 17.92 -16.72
CA GLN A 30 -0.03 16.99 -17.36
C GLN A 30 0.68 17.62 -18.56
N ARG A 31 -0.02 18.45 -19.33
CA ARG A 31 0.56 19.25 -20.42
C ARG A 31 1.54 20.29 -19.88
N ASP A 32 1.15 21.08 -18.89
CA ASP A 32 2.00 22.12 -18.31
C ASP A 32 3.32 21.57 -17.76
N ARG A 33 3.27 20.42 -17.06
CA ARG A 33 4.48 19.75 -16.56
C ARG A 33 5.36 19.23 -17.69
N ALA A 34 4.76 18.73 -18.76
CA ALA A 34 5.48 18.26 -19.93
C ALA A 34 6.19 19.42 -20.64
N GLU A 35 5.52 20.56 -20.79
CA GLU A 35 6.10 21.79 -21.33
C GLU A 35 7.26 22.31 -20.49
N ALA A 36 7.06 22.42 -19.17
CA ALA A 36 8.10 22.87 -18.25
C ALA A 36 9.36 21.98 -18.34
N TRP A 37 9.20 20.66 -18.39
CA TRP A 37 10.33 19.74 -18.52
C TRP A 37 11.09 19.92 -19.84
N LEU A 38 10.36 20.10 -20.95
CA LEU A 38 11.00 20.33 -22.26
C LEU A 38 11.73 21.69 -22.28
N ALA A 39 11.17 22.71 -21.63
CA ALA A 39 11.81 24.02 -21.51
C ALA A 39 13.12 23.94 -20.73
N ASP A 40 13.13 23.21 -19.60
CA ASP A 40 14.34 22.93 -18.83
C ASP A 40 15.37 22.15 -19.66
N ALA A 41 14.93 21.13 -20.41
CA ALA A 41 15.83 20.36 -21.27
C ALA A 41 16.47 21.19 -22.38
N TYR A 42 15.73 22.16 -22.93
CA TYR A 42 16.26 23.10 -23.91
C TYR A 42 17.24 24.09 -23.27
N ALA A 43 16.89 24.64 -22.10
CA ALA A 43 17.77 25.54 -21.34
C ALA A 43 19.10 24.88 -20.96
N ASP A 44 19.07 23.58 -20.64
CA ASP A 44 20.25 22.76 -20.34
C ASP A 44 21.05 22.36 -21.59
N GLY A 45 20.59 22.68 -22.79
CA GLY A 45 21.21 22.26 -24.06
C GLY A 45 21.09 20.76 -24.36
N ARG A 46 20.22 20.02 -23.63
CA ARG A 46 19.99 18.58 -23.84
C ARG A 46 19.20 18.27 -25.11
N ILE A 47 18.46 19.26 -25.61
CA ILE A 47 17.73 19.22 -26.88
C ILE A 47 17.99 20.49 -27.67
N THR A 48 17.98 20.40 -28.98
CA THR A 48 18.13 21.57 -29.86
C THR A 48 16.83 22.37 -29.94
N GLU A 49 16.90 23.63 -30.41
CA GLU A 49 15.72 24.49 -30.62
C GLU A 49 14.68 23.84 -31.55
N HIS A 50 15.13 23.26 -32.66
CA HIS A 50 14.26 22.55 -33.60
C HIS A 50 13.60 21.32 -32.95
N GLU A 51 14.29 20.62 -32.07
CA GLU A 51 13.69 19.49 -31.34
C GLU A 51 12.70 19.95 -30.27
N PHE A 52 13.01 21.04 -29.58
CA PHE A 52 12.10 21.65 -28.62
C PHE A 52 10.79 22.06 -29.29
N ASP A 53 10.83 22.83 -30.38
CA ASP A 53 9.65 23.29 -31.11
C ASP A 53 8.77 22.12 -31.59
N ARG A 54 9.39 21.12 -32.23
CA ARG A 54 8.68 19.91 -32.68
C ARG A 54 8.00 19.18 -31.52
N ARG A 55 8.66 19.06 -30.37
CA ARG A 55 8.16 18.29 -29.22
C ARG A 55 7.11 19.05 -28.42
N ILE A 56 7.23 20.37 -28.32
CA ILE A 56 6.19 21.22 -27.75
C ILE A 56 4.91 21.15 -28.58
N GLY A 57 5.02 21.19 -29.91
CA GLY A 57 3.87 20.96 -30.80
C GLY A 57 3.18 19.61 -30.53
N GLN A 58 3.96 18.56 -30.29
CA GLN A 58 3.43 17.24 -29.91
C GLN A 58 2.73 17.27 -28.54
N VAL A 59 3.33 17.88 -27.52
CA VAL A 59 2.74 18.02 -26.17
C VAL A 59 1.40 18.77 -26.23
N ILE A 60 1.36 19.91 -26.93
CA ILE A 60 0.15 20.74 -27.04
C ILE A 60 -0.96 19.94 -27.75
N SER A 61 -0.64 19.20 -28.81
CA SER A 61 -1.60 18.41 -29.58
C SER A 61 -2.02 17.08 -28.92
N ALA A 62 -1.36 16.64 -27.84
CA ALA A 62 -1.59 15.33 -27.25
C ALA A 62 -3.01 15.21 -26.67
N VAL A 63 -3.73 14.17 -27.06
CA VAL A 63 -5.07 13.87 -26.52
C VAL A 63 -4.97 12.78 -25.46
N THR A 64 -4.15 11.76 -25.71
CA THR A 64 -3.97 10.61 -24.83
C THR A 64 -2.58 10.56 -24.22
N ARG A 65 -2.43 9.83 -23.11
CA ARG A 65 -1.12 9.61 -22.48
C ARG A 65 -0.11 8.99 -23.46
N ARG A 66 -0.55 8.17 -24.39
CA ARG A 66 0.29 7.63 -25.46
C ARG A 66 0.86 8.75 -26.33
N ASP A 67 0.03 9.69 -26.76
CA ASP A 67 0.45 10.83 -27.58
C ASP A 67 1.46 11.71 -26.83
N LEU A 68 1.20 11.96 -25.54
CA LEU A 68 2.11 12.72 -24.69
C LEU A 68 3.46 12.01 -24.54
N ASN A 69 3.47 10.69 -24.35
CA ASN A 69 4.70 9.91 -24.22
C ASN A 69 5.56 9.93 -25.51
N LEU A 70 4.93 10.03 -26.68
CA LEU A 70 5.66 10.13 -27.95
C LEU A 70 6.52 11.39 -28.02
N ALA A 71 6.08 12.50 -27.41
CA ALA A 71 6.84 13.75 -27.36
C ALA A 71 8.19 13.61 -26.61
N PHE A 72 8.29 12.62 -25.71
CA PHE A 72 9.49 12.34 -24.92
C PHE A 72 10.30 11.16 -25.45
N TYR A 73 9.85 10.52 -26.54
CA TYR A 73 10.53 9.36 -27.10
C TYR A 73 11.96 9.74 -27.53
N GLY A 74 12.93 8.94 -27.06
CA GLY A 74 14.36 9.14 -27.31
C GLY A 74 15.06 10.20 -26.45
N LEU A 75 14.34 10.96 -25.61
CA LEU A 75 14.96 11.93 -24.67
C LEU A 75 15.21 11.35 -23.28
N VAL A 76 14.43 10.33 -22.92
CA VAL A 76 14.44 9.78 -21.57
C VAL A 76 15.11 8.42 -21.59
N GLU A 77 16.43 8.39 -21.43
CA GLU A 77 17.11 7.20 -20.92
C GLU A 77 16.76 7.07 -19.45
N VAL A 78 15.63 6.43 -19.12
CA VAL A 78 15.26 6.20 -17.73
C VAL A 78 16.27 5.19 -17.15
N PRO A 79 17.11 5.56 -16.16
CA PRO A 79 17.93 4.60 -15.46
C PRO A 79 17.01 3.52 -14.86
N ARG A 80 17.37 2.25 -14.98
CA ARG A 80 16.51 1.13 -14.55
C ARG A 80 16.08 1.27 -13.08
N THR A 81 16.94 1.87 -12.25
CA THR A 81 16.70 2.20 -10.85
C THR A 81 15.57 3.24 -10.68
N SER A 82 15.58 4.31 -11.45
CA SER A 82 14.54 5.36 -11.40
C SER A 82 13.17 4.85 -11.85
N ARG A 83 13.16 3.87 -12.78
CA ARG A 83 11.93 3.18 -13.25
C ARG A 83 11.34 2.25 -12.18
N ALA A 84 12.20 1.58 -11.41
CA ALA A 84 11.78 0.71 -10.31
C ALA A 84 11.25 1.50 -9.10
N LEU A 85 11.77 2.71 -8.87
CA LEU A 85 11.39 3.56 -7.73
C LEU A 85 10.29 4.58 -8.06
N GLY A 86 9.90 4.74 -9.34
CA GLY A 86 8.83 5.66 -9.75
C GLY A 86 9.17 7.15 -9.54
N VAL A 87 10.44 7.50 -9.41
CA VAL A 87 10.92 8.84 -9.03
C VAL A 87 11.24 9.76 -10.22
N HIS A 88 11.03 9.32 -11.45
CA HIS A 88 11.34 10.12 -12.63
C HIS A 88 10.27 11.21 -12.87
N PRO A 89 10.64 12.48 -13.14
CA PRO A 89 9.68 13.58 -13.36
C PRO A 89 8.62 13.29 -14.43
N ALA A 90 9.01 12.69 -15.55
CA ALA A 90 8.08 12.28 -16.62
C ALA A 90 7.07 11.18 -16.22
N TYR A 91 7.32 10.49 -15.10
CA TYR A 91 6.45 9.45 -14.54
C TYR A 91 5.93 9.82 -13.15
N GLN A 92 6.11 11.07 -12.70
CA GLN A 92 5.61 11.48 -11.40
C GLN A 92 4.11 11.18 -11.35
N PRO A 93 3.69 10.28 -10.43
CA PRO A 93 2.29 9.92 -10.31
C PRO A 93 1.49 11.18 -10.05
N THR A 94 0.32 11.30 -10.68
CA THR A 94 -0.58 12.43 -10.40
C THR A 94 -0.91 12.47 -8.91
N ASN A 95 -1.32 13.64 -8.41
CA ASN A 95 -1.71 13.80 -7.00
C ASN A 95 -2.72 12.72 -6.55
N ALA A 96 -3.61 12.27 -7.44
CA ALA A 96 -4.54 11.17 -7.19
C ALA A 96 -3.85 9.80 -7.00
N VAL A 97 -2.81 9.49 -7.78
CA VAL A 97 -2.05 8.24 -7.65
C VAL A 97 -1.18 8.26 -6.40
N VAL A 98 -0.54 9.40 -6.08
CA VAL A 98 0.20 9.59 -4.82
C VAL A 98 -0.72 9.46 -3.62
N ALA A 99 -1.90 10.11 -3.65
CA ALA A 99 -2.89 10.01 -2.58
C ALA A 99 -3.40 8.57 -2.41
N ARG A 100 -3.63 7.85 -3.51
CA ARG A 100 -4.01 6.43 -3.48
C ARG A 100 -2.89 5.57 -2.89
N ALA A 101 -1.64 5.76 -3.32
CA ALA A 101 -0.49 5.06 -2.80
C ALA A 101 -0.30 5.31 -1.30
N GLY A 102 -0.38 6.58 -0.85
CA GLY A 102 -0.33 6.95 0.56
C GLY A 102 -1.46 6.32 1.37
N THR A 103 -2.67 6.25 0.81
CA THR A 103 -3.81 5.56 1.44
C THR A 103 -3.56 4.06 1.57
N GLN A 104 -3.04 3.40 0.53
CA GLN A 104 -2.71 1.98 0.57
C GLN A 104 -1.58 1.67 1.57
N VAL A 105 -0.53 2.49 1.58
CA VAL A 105 0.57 2.39 2.56
C VAL A 105 0.03 2.60 3.98
N GLY A 106 -0.86 3.57 4.18
CA GLY A 106 -1.52 3.80 5.47
C GLY A 106 -2.33 2.59 5.93
N LYS A 107 -3.12 1.96 5.05
CA LYS A 107 -3.86 0.73 5.38
C LYS A 107 -2.93 -0.45 5.68
N GLY A 108 -1.85 -0.60 4.91
CA GLY A 108 -0.84 -1.63 5.14
C GLY A 108 -0.13 -1.47 6.49
N ALA A 109 0.30 -0.25 6.82
CA ALA A 109 0.92 0.05 8.10
C ALA A 109 -0.05 -0.14 9.28
N ALA A 110 -1.32 0.24 9.11
CA ALA A 110 -2.36 -0.01 10.11
C ALA A 110 -2.57 -1.52 10.36
N ALA A 111 -2.66 -2.32 9.29
CA ALA A 111 -2.77 -3.77 9.39
C ALA A 111 -1.53 -4.39 10.05
N LEU A 112 -0.33 -3.91 9.72
CA LEU A 112 0.92 -4.31 10.36
C LEU A 112 0.90 -4.00 11.87
N GLY A 113 0.35 -2.86 12.28
CA GLY A 113 0.12 -2.53 13.68
C GLY A 113 -0.63 -3.64 14.42
N HIS A 114 -1.77 -4.10 13.89
CA HIS A 114 -2.53 -5.21 14.47
C HIS A 114 -1.75 -6.54 14.46
N PHE A 115 -1.22 -6.96 13.31
CA PHE A 115 -0.57 -8.27 13.17
C PHE A 115 0.77 -8.37 13.91
N SER A 116 1.47 -7.25 14.13
CA SER A 116 2.68 -7.23 14.96
C SER A 116 2.43 -7.73 16.38
N GLY A 117 1.18 -7.59 16.87
CA GLY A 117 0.76 -8.11 18.16
C GLY A 117 0.81 -9.62 18.30
N MET A 118 0.74 -10.35 17.19
CA MET A 118 0.82 -11.80 17.18
C MET A 118 2.20 -12.33 17.56
N PHE A 119 3.25 -11.60 17.18
CA PHE A 119 4.65 -12.02 17.37
C PHE A 119 5.34 -11.35 18.55
N SER A 120 4.83 -10.17 18.96
CA SER A 120 5.50 -9.32 19.95
C SER A 120 4.56 -8.77 21.03
N SER A 121 3.31 -9.27 21.10
CA SER A 121 2.28 -8.77 22.02
C SER A 121 2.11 -7.26 21.90
N PHE A 122 1.96 -6.51 22.99
CA PHE A 122 1.73 -5.05 22.93
C PHE A 122 2.95 -4.25 22.42
N PHE A 123 4.17 -4.82 22.39
CA PHE A 123 5.37 -4.10 21.95
C PHE A 123 5.33 -3.74 20.46
N GLY A 124 4.91 -4.68 19.59
CA GLY A 124 4.77 -4.46 18.14
C GLY A 124 3.87 -3.27 17.78
N PRO A 125 2.57 -3.28 18.18
CA PRO A 125 1.68 -2.17 17.91
C PRO A 125 2.16 -0.89 18.59
N GLY A 126 2.80 -0.98 19.76
CA GLY A 126 3.43 0.17 20.41
C GLY A 126 4.53 0.82 19.56
N LEU A 127 5.39 0.01 18.94
CA LEU A 127 6.43 0.50 18.04
C LEU A 127 5.83 1.14 16.79
N VAL A 128 4.84 0.48 16.16
CA VAL A 128 4.16 1.05 14.98
C VAL A 128 3.43 2.35 15.33
N PHE A 129 2.79 2.43 16.50
CA PHE A 129 2.18 3.66 17.01
C PHE A 129 3.20 4.79 17.11
N LEU A 130 4.35 4.54 17.72
CA LEU A 130 5.39 5.56 17.92
C LEU A 130 6.01 6.05 16.61
N LEU A 131 6.21 5.15 15.65
CA LEU A 131 6.78 5.47 14.34
C LEU A 131 5.77 6.13 13.38
N SER A 132 4.47 6.03 13.68
CA SER A 132 3.42 6.60 12.83
C SER A 132 3.21 8.09 13.12
N PRO A 133 2.99 8.94 12.10
CA PRO A 133 2.73 10.37 12.29
C PRO A 133 1.53 10.64 13.19
N GLU A 134 1.55 11.75 13.92
CA GLU A 134 0.42 12.17 14.76
C GLU A 134 -0.85 12.37 13.93
N GLY A 135 -1.99 11.90 14.45
CA GLY A 135 -3.30 11.95 13.78
C GLY A 135 -3.42 11.05 12.55
N SER A 136 -2.40 10.25 12.22
CA SER A 136 -2.46 9.36 11.06
C SER A 136 -3.29 8.11 11.35
N TYR A 137 -3.92 7.56 10.31
CA TYR A 137 -4.68 6.32 10.39
C TYR A 137 -3.88 5.13 10.98
N PRO A 138 -2.63 4.86 10.56
CA PRO A 138 -1.79 3.82 11.18
C PRO A 138 -1.57 4.03 12.68
N ARG A 139 -1.42 5.28 13.14
CA ARG A 139 -1.23 5.58 14.56
C ARG A 139 -2.47 5.23 15.36
N LYS A 140 -3.65 5.68 14.91
CA LYS A 140 -4.93 5.33 15.54
C LYS A 140 -5.15 3.82 15.62
N GLU A 141 -4.95 3.09 14.52
CA GLU A 141 -5.14 1.64 14.48
C GLU A 141 -4.13 0.89 15.35
N SER A 142 -2.89 1.36 15.41
CA SER A 142 -1.87 0.79 16.29
C SER A 142 -2.19 1.02 17.77
N ALA A 143 -2.81 2.16 18.12
CA ALA A 143 -3.31 2.40 19.49
C ALA A 143 -4.42 1.40 19.87
N LYS A 144 -5.36 1.12 18.96
CA LYS A 144 -6.41 0.09 19.18
C LYS A 144 -5.80 -1.29 19.39
N ALA A 145 -4.87 -1.67 18.51
CA ALA A 145 -4.15 -2.94 18.60
C ALA A 145 -3.41 -3.06 19.95
N PHE A 146 -2.69 -2.01 20.35
CA PHE A 146 -1.99 -1.96 21.64
C PHE A 146 -2.92 -2.17 22.83
N ASN A 147 -4.03 -1.42 22.89
CA ASN A 147 -5.02 -1.55 23.96
C ASN A 147 -5.60 -2.97 24.02
N PHE A 148 -5.86 -3.59 22.87
CA PHE A 148 -6.36 -4.97 22.80
C PHE A 148 -5.30 -5.98 23.26
N GLN A 149 -4.05 -5.86 22.82
CA GLN A 149 -2.97 -6.77 23.25
C GLN A 149 -2.76 -6.71 24.77
N LEU A 150 -2.82 -5.53 25.38
CA LEU A 150 -2.76 -5.40 26.84
C LEU A 150 -3.95 -6.06 27.52
N LEU A 151 -5.18 -5.81 27.03
CA LEU A 151 -6.38 -6.44 27.59
C LEU A 151 -6.30 -7.97 27.50
N SER A 152 -5.87 -8.50 26.35
CA SER A 152 -5.71 -9.92 26.13
C SER A 152 -4.64 -10.53 27.04
N LEU A 153 -3.50 -9.86 27.22
CA LEU A 153 -2.46 -10.31 28.14
C LEU A 153 -2.97 -10.39 29.58
N ILE A 154 -3.65 -9.33 30.06
CA ILE A 154 -4.27 -9.31 31.39
C ILE A 154 -5.30 -10.44 31.51
N SER A 155 -6.14 -10.63 30.49
CA SER A 155 -7.16 -11.68 30.48
C SER A 155 -6.54 -13.08 30.53
N LEU A 156 -5.42 -13.30 29.84
CA LEU A 156 -4.69 -14.56 29.85
C LEU A 156 -4.09 -14.85 31.23
N ILE A 157 -3.47 -13.86 31.87
CA ILE A 157 -2.94 -13.98 33.23
C ILE A 157 -4.08 -14.31 34.21
N VAL A 158 -5.17 -13.54 34.18
CA VAL A 158 -6.33 -13.74 35.06
C VAL A 158 -6.94 -15.11 34.85
N SER A 159 -7.18 -15.52 33.61
CA SER A 159 -7.72 -16.87 33.32
C SER A 159 -6.80 -17.99 33.78
N GLY A 160 -5.48 -17.86 33.68
CA GLY A 160 -4.53 -18.84 34.20
C GLY A 160 -4.57 -18.96 35.73
N VAL A 161 -4.67 -17.83 36.44
CA VAL A 161 -4.80 -17.84 37.90
C VAL A 161 -6.14 -18.45 38.35
N LEU A 162 -7.22 -18.15 37.63
CA LEU A 162 -8.55 -18.70 37.91
C LEU A 162 -8.72 -20.17 37.50
N ALA A 163 -7.86 -20.68 36.61
CA ALA A 163 -7.89 -22.06 36.15
C ALA A 163 -7.41 -23.04 37.21
N GLY A 164 -6.37 -22.68 37.99
CA GLY A 164 -5.73 -23.60 38.94
C GLY A 164 -6.66 -24.26 39.97
N PRO A 165 -7.73 -23.60 40.47
CA PRO A 165 -8.71 -24.23 41.36
C PRO A 165 -9.79 -25.10 40.67
N LEU A 166 -9.84 -25.15 39.32
CA LEU A 166 -10.89 -25.88 38.59
C LEU A 166 -10.57 -27.37 38.47
N PRO A 167 -11.58 -28.27 38.42
CA PRO A 167 -11.37 -29.68 38.13
C PRO A 167 -10.81 -29.93 36.72
N ASP A 168 -10.05 -31.01 36.56
CA ASP A 168 -9.31 -31.40 35.33
C ASP A 168 -10.00 -31.14 33.98
N PRO A 169 -11.31 -31.46 33.74
CA PRO A 169 -11.90 -31.18 32.43
C PRO A 169 -12.13 -29.68 32.14
N PHE A 170 -12.05 -28.81 33.15
CA PHE A 170 -12.36 -27.38 33.04
C PHE A 170 -11.14 -26.47 33.18
N GLU A 171 -10.03 -26.96 33.74
CA GLU A 171 -8.80 -26.19 33.96
C GLU A 171 -8.34 -25.45 32.69
N GLY A 172 -8.34 -26.12 31.54
CA GLY A 172 -7.90 -25.54 30.27
C GLY A 172 -8.93 -24.69 29.53
N VAL A 173 -10.20 -24.72 29.92
CA VAL A 173 -11.29 -24.15 29.10
C VAL A 173 -11.21 -22.62 29.03
N LEU A 174 -11.04 -21.95 30.17
CA LEU A 174 -10.94 -20.50 30.25
C LEU A 174 -9.75 -19.92 29.46
N PRO A 175 -8.49 -20.36 29.69
CA PRO A 175 -7.35 -19.85 28.93
C PRO A 175 -7.46 -20.17 27.42
N THR A 176 -8.07 -21.30 27.05
CA THR A 176 -8.34 -21.63 25.64
C THR A 176 -9.31 -20.64 25.01
N ILE A 177 -10.43 -20.32 25.66
CA ILE A 177 -11.40 -19.32 25.15
C ILE A 177 -10.72 -17.97 24.98
N VAL A 178 -9.95 -17.52 25.98
CA VAL A 178 -9.22 -16.24 25.91
C VAL A 178 -8.26 -16.22 24.73
N THR A 179 -7.52 -17.31 24.51
CA THR A 179 -6.58 -17.45 23.39
C THR A 179 -7.30 -17.37 22.04
N VAL A 180 -8.45 -18.04 21.89
CA VAL A 180 -9.27 -17.97 20.67
C VAL A 180 -9.80 -16.56 20.43
N VAL A 181 -10.33 -15.89 21.46
CA VAL A 181 -10.81 -14.51 21.37
C VAL A 181 -9.69 -13.55 21.00
N TRP A 182 -8.51 -13.70 21.61
CA TRP A 182 -7.32 -12.92 21.26
C TRP A 182 -6.93 -13.11 19.79
N PHE A 183 -6.84 -14.36 19.34
CA PHE A 183 -6.44 -14.68 17.97
C PHE A 183 -7.42 -14.09 16.95
N LEU A 184 -8.73 -14.35 17.14
CA LEU A 184 -9.77 -13.82 16.26
C LEU A 184 -9.82 -12.29 16.29
N GLY A 185 -9.72 -11.68 17.46
CA GLY A 185 -9.71 -10.23 17.61
C GLY A 185 -8.51 -9.57 16.90
N THR A 186 -7.34 -10.22 16.92
CA THR A 186 -6.14 -9.74 16.21
C THR A 186 -6.32 -9.85 14.69
N VAL A 187 -6.83 -10.99 14.20
CA VAL A 187 -7.08 -11.21 12.77
C VAL A 187 -8.15 -10.27 12.23
N VAL A 188 -9.28 -10.13 12.92
CA VAL A 188 -10.37 -9.23 12.52
C VAL A 188 -9.92 -7.77 12.55
N GLY A 189 -9.19 -7.36 13.59
CA GLY A 189 -8.63 -6.01 13.69
C GLY A 189 -7.71 -5.70 12.52
N GLY A 190 -6.75 -6.59 12.22
CA GLY A 190 -5.84 -6.43 11.08
C GLY A 190 -6.56 -6.41 9.72
N ALA A 191 -7.54 -7.30 9.52
CA ALA A 191 -8.33 -7.33 8.29
C ALA A 191 -9.16 -6.06 8.10
N LYS A 192 -9.77 -5.53 9.18
CA LYS A 192 -10.55 -4.29 9.15
C LYS A 192 -9.67 -3.07 8.91
N ALA A 193 -8.51 -3.02 9.54
CA ALA A 193 -7.50 -2.00 9.27
C ALA A 193 -7.02 -2.01 7.81
N ALA A 194 -6.80 -3.20 7.23
CA ALA A 194 -6.44 -3.35 5.83
C ALA A 194 -7.56 -2.89 4.87
N GLN A 195 -8.83 -3.03 5.28
CA GLN A 195 -9.98 -2.52 4.53
C GLN A 195 -10.10 -0.99 4.64
N GLY A 196 -9.55 -0.38 5.71
CA GLY A 196 -9.73 1.03 6.04
C GLY A 196 -10.97 1.30 6.88
N ASP A 197 -11.57 0.25 7.46
CA ASP A 197 -12.75 0.36 8.31
C ASP A 197 -12.35 0.85 9.70
N ASP A 198 -13.12 1.77 10.27
CA ASP A 198 -12.91 2.26 11.64
C ASP A 198 -13.53 1.29 12.67
N TRP A 199 -13.14 0.02 12.61
CA TRP A 199 -13.64 -0.99 13.52
C TRP A 199 -13.03 -0.82 14.91
N GLN A 200 -13.83 -1.01 15.94
CA GLN A 200 -13.38 -1.00 17.33
C GLN A 200 -13.64 -2.37 17.94
N ASN A 201 -12.62 -2.92 18.61
CA ASN A 201 -12.73 -4.24 19.20
C ASN A 201 -13.80 -4.24 20.32
N PRO A 202 -14.81 -5.12 20.25
CA PRO A 202 -15.86 -5.18 21.27
C PRO A 202 -15.32 -5.43 22.69
N ALA A 203 -14.28 -6.25 22.83
CA ALA A 203 -13.69 -6.56 24.13
C ALA A 203 -13.09 -5.31 24.80
N THR A 204 -12.30 -4.53 24.07
CA THR A 204 -11.73 -3.27 24.60
C THR A 204 -12.81 -2.22 24.83
N LYS A 205 -13.84 -2.17 23.97
CA LYS A 205 -14.98 -1.27 24.15
C LYS A 205 -15.76 -1.57 25.43
N ILE A 206 -16.02 -2.84 25.71
CA ILE A 206 -16.72 -3.29 26.93
C ILE A 206 -15.86 -3.04 28.18
N ALA A 207 -14.57 -3.39 28.11
CA ALA A 207 -13.63 -3.20 29.20
C ALA A 207 -13.27 -1.73 29.47
N LYS A 208 -13.57 -0.83 28.52
CA LYS A 208 -13.20 0.61 28.55
C LYS A 208 -11.70 0.85 28.77
N LEU A 209 -10.85 -0.10 28.35
CA LEU A 209 -9.40 0.02 28.48
C LEU A 209 -8.83 0.85 27.32
N GLN A 210 -8.34 2.05 27.61
CA GLN A 210 -7.68 2.93 26.64
C GLN A 210 -6.39 3.52 27.23
N VAL A 211 -5.30 2.75 27.17
CA VAL A 211 -3.98 3.20 27.63
C VAL A 211 -3.39 4.18 26.61
N LEU A 212 -3.44 3.82 25.32
CA LEU A 212 -3.15 4.74 24.23
C LEU A 212 -4.43 5.34 23.68
N ARG A 213 -4.37 6.63 23.35
CA ARG A 213 -5.49 7.37 22.75
C ARG A 213 -5.65 6.95 21.29
N GLU A 214 -6.86 6.57 20.92
CA GLU A 214 -7.26 6.17 19.56
C GLU A 214 -7.64 7.42 18.71
N LYS A 215 -6.71 8.38 18.59
CA LYS A 215 -6.89 9.62 17.83
C LYS A 215 -5.94 9.71 16.65
#